data_AF-A0A4Y2PPC5-F1
#
_entry.id   AF-A0A4Y2PPC5-F1
#
_cell.length_a   1.000
_cell.length_b   1.000
_cell.length_c   1.000
_cell.angle_alpha   90.00
_cell.angle_beta   90.00
_cell.angle_gamma   90.00
#
_symmetry.space_group_name_H-M   'P 1'
#
loop_
_entity.id
_entity.type
_entity.pdbx_description
1 polymer ?
#
loop_
_entity_poly.entity_id
_entity_poly.type
_entity_poly.pdbx_seq_one_letter_code
_entity_poly.pdbx_strand_id
1 'polypeptide(L)'
;EEPGSRYITHLSPSFGTAKQISATIIGYFEGITRDLSQLLAIGCDGTSVNTGWKSGVTRCLEMKLDKPLQWGICLLHFNELTLRHLFEMLDGLTNGPKS
;
A
#
# COMPACT_ATOMS: atom_id res chain seq x y z
N GLU A 1 -10.99 -10.91 6.93
CA GLU A 1 -10.13 -10.62 8.10
C GLU A 1 -9.48 -11.89 8.58
N GLU A 2 -8.27 -11.80 9.14
CA GLU A 2 -7.62 -12.96 9.77
C GLU A 2 -8.45 -13.39 11.00
N PRO A 3 -8.75 -14.68 11.20
CA PRO A 3 -9.52 -15.13 12.36
C PRO A 3 -8.88 -14.69 13.68
N GLY A 4 -9.66 -14.04 14.55
CA GLY A 4 -9.16 -13.50 15.82
C GLY A 4 -8.45 -12.14 15.72
N SER A 5 -8.34 -11.56 14.53
CA SER A 5 -7.86 -10.18 14.38
C SER A 5 -8.90 -9.16 14.87
N ARG A 6 -8.42 -7.96 15.22
CA ARG A 6 -9.25 -6.83 15.60
C ARG A 6 -8.96 -5.66 14.69
N TYR A 7 -9.99 -5.14 14.03
CA TYR A 7 -9.92 -3.90 13.29
C TYR A 7 -9.53 -2.73 14.22
N ILE A 8 -8.51 -1.96 13.84
CA ILE A 8 -7.98 -0.86 14.67
C ILE A 8 -8.54 0.49 14.23
N THR A 9 -8.46 0.84 12.94
CA THR A 9 -8.89 2.16 12.43
C THR A 9 -8.93 2.20 10.89
N HIS A 10 -9.58 3.23 10.35
CA HIS A 10 -9.47 3.69 8.96
C HIS A 10 -8.82 5.07 8.94
N LEU A 11 -7.82 5.27 8.08
CA LEU A 11 -7.19 6.58 7.90
C LEU A 11 -7.25 6.99 6.43
N SER A 12 -7.68 8.23 6.18
CA SER A 12 -7.70 8.82 4.84
C SER A 12 -6.65 9.95 4.78
N PRO A 13 -5.45 9.70 4.24
CA PRO A 13 -4.45 10.74 4.08
C PRO A 13 -4.91 11.78 3.05
N SER A 14 -4.60 13.06 3.28
CA SER A 14 -4.99 14.15 2.38
C SER A 14 -4.38 14.06 0.98
N PHE A 15 -3.23 13.37 0.87
CA PHE A 15 -2.52 13.16 -0.39
C PHE A 15 -2.01 11.73 -0.48
N GLY A 16 -2.03 11.16 -1.69
CA GLY A 16 -1.51 9.83 -1.99
C GLY A 16 0.02 9.76 -2.11
N THR A 17 0.76 10.66 -1.46
CA THR A 17 2.23 10.59 -1.47
C THR A 17 2.71 9.70 -0.33
N ALA A 18 3.81 8.99 -0.54
CA ALA A 18 4.36 8.08 0.46
C ALA A 18 4.71 8.79 1.77
N LYS A 19 5.23 10.02 1.70
CA LYS A 19 5.51 10.87 2.86
C LYS A 19 4.24 11.17 3.65
N GLN A 20 3.15 11.54 2.98
CA GLN A 20 1.90 11.87 3.66
C GLN A 20 1.25 10.61 4.26
N ILE A 21 1.21 9.51 3.51
CA ILE A 21 0.64 8.24 3.98
C ILE A 21 1.40 7.75 5.22
N SER A 22 2.74 7.71 5.16
CA SER A 22 3.57 7.27 6.30
C SER A 22 3.40 8.20 7.50
N ALA A 23 3.38 9.52 7.31
CA ALA A 23 3.13 10.48 8.39
C ALA A 23 1.75 10.29 9.02
N THR A 24 0.71 10.02 8.23
CA THR A 24 -0.64 9.75 8.73
C THR A 24 -0.68 8.48 9.59
N ILE A 25 -0.01 7.40 9.17
CA ILE A 25 0.09 6.16 9.94
C ILE A 25 0.84 6.42 11.26
N ILE A 26 2.02 7.05 11.19
CA ILE A 26 2.85 7.34 12.36
C ILE A 26 2.09 8.21 13.37
N GLY A 27 1.49 9.30 12.90
CA GLY A 27 0.76 10.24 13.75
C GLY A 27 -0.44 9.61 14.46
N TYR A 28 -1.11 8.63 13.82
CA TYR A 28 -2.18 7.87 14.47
C TYR A 28 -1.66 7.08 15.68
N PHE A 29 -0.59 6.29 15.50
CA PHE A 29 -0.03 5.46 16.57
C PHE A 29 0.58 6.28 17.71
N GLU A 30 1.26 7.39 17.37
CA GLU A 30 1.75 8.36 18.35
C GLU A 30 0.58 8.96 19.15
N GLY A 31 -0.54 9.29 18.50
CA GLY A 31 -1.73 9.87 19.13
C GLY A 31 -2.49 8.93 20.09
N ILE A 32 -2.45 7.62 19.86
CA ILE A 32 -3.08 6.62 20.73
C ILE A 32 -2.11 5.96 21.72
N THR A 33 -0.91 6.53 21.87
CA THR A 33 0.19 6.04 22.72
C THR A 33 0.52 4.56 22.54
N ARG A 34 0.28 4.03 21.33
CA ARG A 34 0.65 2.64 21.00
C ARG A 34 2.05 2.60 20.43
N ASP A 35 2.81 1.65 20.93
CA ASP A 35 4.17 1.43 20.46
C ASP A 35 4.17 0.84 19.04
N LEU A 36 4.63 1.66 18.09
CA LEU A 36 4.80 1.26 16.69
C LEU A 36 5.96 0.25 16.53
N SER A 37 6.87 0.12 17.52
CA SER A 37 8.01 -0.83 17.46
C SER A 37 7.57 -2.29 17.31
N GLN A 38 6.36 -2.60 17.79
CA GLN A 38 5.74 -3.92 17.72
C GLN A 38 5.22 -4.26 16.31
N LEU A 39 5.22 -3.32 15.37
CA LEU A 39 4.81 -3.58 13.99
C LEU A 39 5.78 -4.55 13.32
N LEU A 40 5.30 -5.72 12.90
CA LEU A 40 6.13 -6.78 12.29
C LEU A 40 6.02 -6.83 10.77
N ALA A 41 4.84 -6.54 10.23
CA ALA A 41 4.55 -6.70 8.82
C ALA A 41 3.69 -5.55 8.32
N ILE A 42 3.83 -5.23 7.04
CA ILE A 42 2.94 -4.32 6.32
C ILE A 42 2.46 -4.96 5.03
N GLY A 43 1.13 -4.95 4.84
CA GLY A 43 0.49 -5.33 3.60
C GLY A 43 0.14 -4.10 2.78
N CYS A 44 0.49 -4.08 1.50
CA CYS A 44 0.17 -2.99 0.60
C CYS A 44 0.11 -3.45 -0.86
N ASP A 45 -0.37 -2.61 -1.75
CA ASP A 45 -0.29 -2.88 -3.18
C ASP A 45 1.14 -2.71 -3.73
N GLY A 46 1.39 -3.22 -4.93
CA GLY A 46 2.70 -3.16 -5.58
C GLY A 46 3.07 -1.80 -6.19
N THR A 47 2.35 -0.71 -5.90
CA THR A 47 2.67 0.60 -6.50
C THR A 47 4.00 1.14 -5.98
N SER A 48 4.65 1.98 -6.80
CA SER A 48 5.93 2.62 -6.43
C SER A 48 5.81 3.55 -5.22
N VAL A 49 4.62 4.11 -4.97
CA VAL A 49 4.32 4.91 -3.78
C VAL A 49 4.47 4.06 -2.52
N ASN A 50 4.03 2.79 -2.55
CA ASN A 50 4.10 1.91 -1.39
C ASN A 50 5.47 1.22 -1.26
N THR A 51 6.02 0.74 -2.39
CA THR A 51 7.20 -0.16 -2.42
C THR A 51 8.51 0.51 -2.82
N GLY A 52 8.51 1.81 -3.17
CA GLY A 52 9.69 2.51 -3.64
C GLY A 52 10.87 2.45 -2.66
N TRP A 53 12.06 2.11 -3.15
CA TRP A 53 13.24 1.88 -2.31
C TRP A 53 13.81 3.14 -1.63
N LYS A 54 13.62 4.33 -2.21
CA LYS A 54 14.08 5.62 -1.62
C LYS A 54 13.04 6.23 -0.68
N SER A 55 11.78 6.21 -1.11
CA SER A 55 10.72 7.02 -0.51
C SER A 55 9.37 6.33 -0.55
N GLY A 56 9.31 5.00 -0.60
CA GLY A 56 8.07 4.25 -0.50
C GLY A 56 7.53 4.28 0.93
N VAL A 57 6.22 4.08 1.10
CA VAL A 57 5.57 4.04 2.41
C VAL A 57 6.26 3.06 3.35
N THR A 58 6.51 1.83 2.88
CA THR A 58 7.18 0.80 3.70
C THR A 58 8.58 1.26 4.11
N ARG A 59 9.35 1.82 3.17
CA ARG A 59 10.69 2.34 3.46
C ARG A 59 10.66 3.48 4.50
N CYS A 60 9.69 4.39 4.40
CA CYS A 60 9.52 5.48 5.36
C CYS A 60 9.20 4.95 6.77
N LEU A 61 8.36 3.92 6.87
CA LEU A 61 8.04 3.28 8.16
C LEU A 61 9.25 2.55 8.75
N GLU A 62 9.99 1.78 7.95
CA GLU A 62 11.21 1.10 8.39
C GLU A 62 12.26 2.09 8.92
N MET A 63 12.43 3.24 8.26
CA MET A 63 13.35 4.28 8.71
C MET A 63 12.90 4.94 10.03
N LYS A 64 11.59 5.12 10.23
CA LYS A 64 11.05 5.63 11.51
C LYS A 64 11.22 4.61 12.65
N LEU A 65 11.09 3.33 12.33
CA LEU A 65 11.17 2.23 13.30
C LEU A 65 12.59 1.75 13.57
N ASP A 66 13.55 2.17 12.75
CA ASP A 66 14.92 1.62 12.73
C ASP A 66 14.94 0.08 12.68
N LYS A 67 13.99 -0.50 11.94
CA LYS A 67 13.77 -1.94 11.88
C LYS A 67 13.19 -2.36 10.53
N PRO A 68 13.68 -3.45 9.91
CA PRO A 68 13.04 -4.01 8.72
C PRO A 68 11.64 -4.53 9.05
N LEU A 69 10.70 -4.36 8.11
CA LEU A 69 9.37 -4.93 8.18
C LEU A 69 9.25 -6.13 7.25
N GLN A 70 8.35 -7.07 7.54
CA GLN A 70 7.95 -8.09 6.57
C GLN A 70 7.00 -7.47 5.54
N TRP A 71 7.28 -7.67 4.25
CA TRP A 71 6.50 -7.07 3.16
C TRP A 71 5.46 -8.06 2.65
N GLY A 72 4.17 -7.75 2.82
CA GLY A 72 3.05 -8.45 2.21
C GLY A 72 2.57 -7.72 0.97
N ILE A 73 3.28 -7.88 -0.15
CA ILE A 73 2.95 -7.15 -1.37
C ILE A 73 1.85 -7.86 -2.15
N CYS A 74 0.78 -7.14 -2.44
CA CYS A 74 -0.32 -7.65 -3.25
C CYS A 74 0.12 -7.82 -4.71
N LEU A 75 0.11 -9.06 -5.19
CA LEU A 75 0.43 -9.40 -6.58
C LEU A 75 -0.71 -9.10 -7.57
N LEU A 76 -1.89 -8.69 -7.09
CA LEU A 76 -3.00 -8.33 -7.98
C LEU A 76 -2.59 -7.23 -8.96
N HIS A 77 -1.89 -6.19 -8.51
CA HIS A 77 -1.40 -5.12 -9.41
C HIS A 77 -0.33 -5.62 -10.41
N PHE A 78 0.45 -6.63 -10.03
CA PHE A 78 1.43 -7.25 -10.94
C PHE A 78 0.71 -7.99 -12.07
N ASN A 79 -0.28 -8.81 -11.70
CA ASN A 79 -1.12 -9.50 -12.67
C ASN A 79 -1.96 -8.52 -13.49
N GLU A 80 -2.51 -7.48 -12.87
CA GLU A 80 -3.33 -6.48 -13.55
C GLU A 80 -2.56 -5.81 -14.68
N LEU A 81 -1.30 -5.39 -14.47
CA LEU A 81 -0.53 -4.76 -15.54
C LEU A 81 -0.24 -5.73 -16.69
N THR A 82 0.22 -6.94 -16.41
CA THR A 82 0.49 -7.94 -17.45
C THR A 82 -0.79 -8.37 -18.18
N LEU A 83 -1.86 -8.59 -17.43
CA LEU A 83 -3.14 -9.02 -17.97
C LEU A 83 -3.85 -7.88 -18.70
N ARG A 84 -3.71 -6.62 -18.28
CA ARG A 84 -4.29 -5.48 -18.99
C ARG A 84 -3.77 -5.40 -20.43
N HIS A 85 -2.45 -5.51 -20.62
CA HIS A 85 -1.86 -5.49 -21.96
C HIS A 85 -2.30 -6.73 -22.77
N LEU A 86 -2.42 -7.88 -22.12
CA LEU A 86 -2.94 -9.09 -22.75
C LEU A 86 -4.41 -8.91 -23.19
N PHE A 87 -5.27 -8.39 -22.33
CA PHE A 87 -6.67 -8.13 -22.64
C PHE A 87 -6.84 -7.03 -23.68
N GLU A 88 -6.07 -5.93 -23.60
CA GLU A 88 -6.04 -4.90 -24.65
C GLU A 88 -5.64 -5.47 -26.02
N MET A 89 -4.73 -6.45 -26.04
CA MET A 89 -4.35 -7.16 -27.27
C MET A 89 -5.46 -8.12 -27.74
N LEU A 90 -6.04 -8.92 -26.84
CA LEU A 90 -7.03 -9.94 -27.17
C LEU A 90 -8.40 -9.33 -27.57
N ASP A 91 -8.86 -8.33 -26.83
CA ASP A 91 -10.15 -7.68 -27.04
C ASP A 91 -10.10 -6.62 -28.15
N GLY A 92 -8.89 -6.22 -28.55
CA GLY A 92 -8.66 -5.14 -29.50
C GLY A 92 -9.12 -3.79 -28.98
N LEU A 93 -9.14 -2.78 -29.85
CA LEU A 93 -9.67 -1.46 -29.52
C LEU A 93 -11.18 -1.58 -29.29
N THR A 94 -11.61 -1.61 -28.03
CA THR A 94 -13.03 -1.59 -27.70
C THR A 94 -13.60 -0.22 -28.08
N ASN A 95 -14.22 -0.13 -29.25
CA ASN A 95 -15.05 1.01 -29.55
C ASN A 95 -16.31 0.87 -28.70
N GLY A 96 -16.51 1.78 -27.74
CA GLY A 96 -17.79 1.91 -27.05
C GLY A 96 -18.92 2.07 -28.08
N PRO A 97 -20.17 1.73 -27.71
CA PRO A 97 -21.30 1.81 -28.64
C PRO A 97 -21.34 3.21 -29.27
N LYS A 98 -21.39 3.26 -30.60
CA LYS A 98 -21.61 4.52 -31.32
C LYS A 98 -23.04 4.95 -31.02
N SER A 99 -23.17 6.13 -30.41
CA SER A 99 -24.46 6.81 -30.24
C SER A 99 -25.14 7.07 -31.58
#